data_AF-A0A3N0FRB1-F1
#
_entry.id   AF-A0A3N0FRB1-F1
#
_cell.length_a   1.000
_cell.length_b   1.000
_cell.length_c   1.000
_cell.angle_alpha   90.00
_cell.angle_beta   90.00
_cell.angle_gamma   90.00
#
_symmetry.space_group_name_H-M   'P 1'
#
loop_
_entity.id
_entity.type
_entity.pdbx_description
1 polymer ?
#
loop_
_entity_poly.entity_id
_entity_poly.type
_entity_poly.pdbx_seq_one_letter_code
_entity_poly.pdbx_strand_id
1 'polypeptide(L)'
;MARTKTTPPELAQDAELNPELATAQNLMATVNSQFNDERDLLNQLLGQAQMADAFEQFSRTVRSSKLAFVKENKLYRNLKGKKSPNGSEFLGTWDEFCHVLGISVDKADMDIANLRAFGEEALESMSRMGIGYRELRQFRRLPEDQKSALIEVAKDGDKTALLELAEEMIAKHTKEKEDLKTDLEISRQSLAEKKNEINALKDHADELKAKLTRRSTTETPDEAGRALETEVTGFKNGVLSALVDFGSGIEALAKHTERTGISHIHVMAGLLDSIEAYVVELRQQFDLPEFREVDGVDEWVKEALEGNTSTETGETPL
;
A
#
# COMPACT_ATOMS: atom_id res chain seq x y z
N MET A 1 42.08 9.66 106.86
CA MET A 1 43.04 9.00 105.97
C MET A 1 42.69 7.53 105.87
N ALA A 2 42.31 7.05 104.69
CA ALA A 2 42.37 5.63 104.29
C ALA A 2 42.04 5.58 102.79
N ARG A 3 43.07 5.41 101.95
CA ARG A 3 42.92 5.11 100.53
C ARG A 3 43.45 3.70 100.33
N THR A 4 42.54 2.74 100.21
CA THR A 4 42.84 1.36 99.85
C THR A 4 43.44 1.37 98.45
N LYS A 5 44.67 0.89 98.33
CA LYS A 5 45.44 0.86 97.08
C LYS A 5 44.96 -0.35 96.27
N THR A 6 44.30 -0.10 95.14
CA THR A 6 43.93 -1.13 94.16
C THR A 6 45.20 -1.68 93.51
N THR A 7 45.39 -2.99 93.60
CA THR A 7 46.40 -3.75 92.85
C THR A 7 45.99 -3.79 91.37
N PRO A 8 46.88 -3.51 90.41
CA PRO A 8 46.54 -3.66 89.00
C PRO A 8 46.30 -5.15 88.68
N PRO A 9 45.36 -5.46 87.76
CA PRO A 9 45.15 -6.83 87.32
C PRO A 9 46.42 -7.31 86.60
N GLU A 10 46.84 -8.53 86.95
CA GLU A 10 47.89 -9.26 86.25
C GLU A 10 47.46 -9.41 84.78
N LEU A 11 48.31 -8.92 83.87
CA LEU A 11 48.10 -9.09 82.43
C LEU A 11 48.15 -10.60 82.16
N ALA A 12 46.98 -11.17 81.82
CA ALA A 12 46.93 -12.53 81.32
C ALA A 12 47.90 -12.63 80.14
N GLN A 13 48.78 -13.64 80.20
CA GLN A 13 49.71 -13.96 79.12
C GLN A 13 48.94 -14.01 77.80
N ASP A 14 49.47 -13.32 76.78
CA ASP A 14 48.95 -13.38 75.42
C ASP A 14 48.71 -14.85 75.07
N ALA A 15 47.46 -15.22 74.84
CA ALA A 15 47.14 -16.57 74.41
C ALA A 15 47.91 -16.83 73.12
N GLU A 16 48.90 -17.74 73.18
CA GLU A 16 49.63 -18.16 71.99
C GLU A 16 48.60 -18.63 70.97
N LEU A 17 48.54 -17.94 69.82
CA LEU A 17 47.69 -18.31 68.70
C LEU A 17 47.92 -19.79 68.43
N ASN A 18 46.86 -20.59 68.59
CA ASN A 18 46.93 -22.03 68.36
C ASN A 18 47.60 -22.25 66.99
N PRO A 19 48.75 -22.95 66.93
CA PRO A 19 49.54 -23.07 65.69
C PRO A 19 48.73 -23.68 64.55
N GLU A 20 47.72 -24.51 64.83
CA GLU A 20 46.78 -25.05 63.84
C GLU A 20 45.87 -23.98 63.23
N LEU A 21 45.50 -22.95 64.00
CA LEU A 21 44.68 -21.85 63.52
C LEU A 21 45.48 -20.91 62.60
N ALA A 22 46.75 -20.67 62.93
CA ALA A 22 47.66 -19.87 62.12
C ALA A 22 48.01 -20.55 60.78
N THR A 23 48.22 -21.88 60.78
CA THR A 23 48.44 -22.64 59.54
C THR A 23 47.17 -22.70 58.69
N ALA A 24 45.99 -22.87 59.29
CA ALA A 24 44.71 -22.82 58.58
C ALA A 24 44.44 -21.44 57.94
N GLN A 25 44.74 -20.35 58.64
CA GLN A 25 44.62 -18.99 58.10
C GLN A 25 45.57 -18.73 56.93
N ASN A 26 46.83 -19.18 57.02
CA ASN A 26 47.81 -19.06 55.93
C ASN A 26 47.41 -19.92 54.72
N LEU A 27 46.85 -21.11 54.94
CA LEU A 27 46.31 -21.95 53.87
C LEU A 27 45.12 -21.27 53.17
N MET A 28 44.16 -20.72 53.92
CA MET A 28 43.04 -19.97 53.36
C MET A 28 43.50 -18.73 52.61
N ALA A 29 44.51 -18.00 53.10
CA ALA A 29 45.07 -16.84 52.40
C ALA A 29 45.74 -17.24 51.08
N THR A 30 46.47 -18.37 51.06
CA THR A 30 47.11 -18.90 49.85
C THR A 30 46.08 -19.35 48.82
N VAL A 31 45.04 -20.07 49.26
CA VAL A 31 43.94 -20.52 48.41
C VAL A 31 43.14 -19.32 47.86
N ASN A 32 42.86 -18.30 48.68
CA ASN A 32 42.20 -17.08 48.21
C ASN A 32 43.07 -16.30 47.21
N SER A 33 44.39 -16.25 47.40
CA SER A 33 45.30 -15.63 46.43
C SER A 33 45.26 -16.35 45.09
N GLN A 34 45.33 -17.69 45.10
CA GLN A 34 45.23 -18.49 43.86
C GLN A 34 43.90 -18.29 43.14
N PHE A 35 42.78 -18.27 43.88
CA PHE A 35 41.47 -17.97 43.30
C PHE A 35 41.37 -16.56 42.72
N ASN A 36 42.04 -15.58 43.32
CA ASN A 36 42.09 -14.22 42.78
C ASN A 36 42.95 -14.15 41.51
N ASP A 37 44.11 -14.81 41.49
CA ASP A 37 44.98 -14.88 40.31
C ASP A 37 44.28 -15.56 39.12
N GLU A 38 43.53 -16.65 39.36
CA GLU A 38 42.72 -17.32 38.35
C GLU A 38 41.57 -16.44 37.82
N ARG A 39 40.91 -15.69 38.70
CA ARG A 39 39.84 -14.74 38.31
C ARG A 39 40.40 -13.57 37.52
N ASP A 40 41.56 -13.04 37.89
CA ASP A 40 42.22 -11.96 37.18
C ASP A 40 42.68 -12.41 35.79
N LEU A 41 43.25 -13.61 35.67
CA LEU A 41 43.56 -14.22 34.38
C LEU A 41 42.30 -14.42 33.53
N LEU A 42 41.21 -14.91 34.11
CA LEU A 42 39.94 -15.08 33.40
C LEU A 42 39.40 -13.74 32.89
N ASN A 43 39.44 -12.68 33.69
CA ASN A 43 39.02 -11.34 33.29
C ASN A 43 39.90 -10.78 32.16
N GLN A 44 41.21 -11.02 32.20
CA GLN A 44 42.12 -10.65 31.11
C GLN A 44 41.80 -11.41 29.82
N LEU A 45 41.61 -12.73 29.89
CA LEU A 45 41.25 -13.56 28.74
C LEU A 45 39.88 -13.17 28.16
N LEU A 46 38.91 -12.84 29.01
CA LEU A 46 37.62 -12.32 28.59
C LEU A 46 37.78 -10.99 27.85
N GLY A 47 38.59 -10.07 28.37
CA GLY A 47 38.89 -8.80 27.70
C GLY A 47 39.59 -9.00 26.35
N GLN A 48 40.54 -9.94 26.26
CA GLN A 48 41.19 -10.30 25.00
C GLN A 48 40.20 -10.87 23.98
N ALA A 49 39.29 -11.75 24.42
CA ALA A 49 38.25 -12.31 23.57
C ALA A 49 37.27 -11.22 23.06
N GLN A 50 36.85 -10.30 23.94
CA GLN A 50 36.02 -9.16 23.57
C GLN A 50 36.72 -8.23 22.58
N MET A 51 38.02 -7.98 22.75
CA MET A 51 38.83 -7.21 21.81
C MET A 51 38.92 -7.90 20.44
N ALA A 52 39.15 -9.22 20.42
CA ALA A 52 39.23 -9.99 19.18
C ALA A 52 37.91 -9.96 18.41
N ASP A 53 36.77 -10.10 19.11
CA ASP A 53 35.44 -9.99 18.52
C ASP A 53 35.17 -8.59 17.94
N ALA A 54 35.48 -7.53 18.70
CA ALA A 54 35.35 -6.16 18.20
C ALA A 54 36.20 -5.91 16.93
N PHE A 55 37.42 -6.44 16.89
CA PHE A 55 38.28 -6.36 15.72
C PHE A 55 37.75 -7.15 14.52
N GLU A 56 37.16 -8.33 14.76
CA GLU A 56 36.49 -9.11 13.72
C GLU A 56 35.34 -8.32 13.10
N GLN A 57 34.47 -7.75 13.93
CA GLN A 57 33.29 -6.99 13.48
C GLN A 57 33.69 -5.76 12.67
N PHE A 58 34.66 -4.98 13.15
CA PHE A 58 35.22 -3.85 12.42
C PHE A 58 35.81 -4.27 11.08
N SER A 59 36.65 -5.31 11.09
CA SER A 59 37.30 -5.85 9.88
C SER A 59 36.27 -6.34 8.86
N ARG A 60 35.14 -6.90 9.31
CA ARG A 60 34.04 -7.33 8.44
C ARG A 60 33.42 -6.14 7.71
N THR A 61 33.10 -5.04 8.39
CA THR A 61 32.52 -3.85 7.77
C THR A 61 33.47 -3.23 6.73
N VAL A 62 34.75 -3.08 7.09
CA VAL A 62 35.79 -2.59 6.16
C VAL A 62 35.91 -3.51 4.95
N ARG A 63 35.93 -4.82 5.17
CA ARG A 63 35.95 -5.81 4.10
C ARG A 63 34.75 -5.67 3.18
N SER A 64 33.53 -5.55 3.71
CA SER A 64 32.32 -5.32 2.92
C SER A 64 32.42 -4.04 2.07
N SER A 65 32.97 -2.96 2.64
CA SER A 65 33.21 -1.69 1.93
C SER A 65 34.18 -1.87 0.77
N LYS A 66 35.30 -2.58 0.97
CA LYS A 66 36.24 -2.90 -0.12
C LYS A 66 35.65 -3.85 -1.16
N LEU A 67 34.88 -4.85 -0.76
CA LEU A 67 34.18 -5.75 -1.69
C LEU A 67 33.20 -4.98 -2.57
N ALA A 68 32.42 -4.06 -1.98
CA ALA A 68 31.50 -3.19 -2.73
C ALA A 68 32.26 -2.35 -3.75
N PHE A 69 33.34 -1.68 -3.34
CA PHE A 69 34.19 -0.88 -4.21
C PHE A 69 34.80 -1.68 -5.37
N VAL A 70 35.34 -2.87 -5.09
CA VAL A 70 35.91 -3.78 -6.11
C VAL A 70 34.84 -4.21 -7.10
N LYS A 71 33.64 -4.55 -6.61
CA LYS A 71 32.53 -5.04 -7.44
C LYS A 71 31.97 -3.94 -8.34
N GLU A 72 31.76 -2.74 -7.80
CA GLU A 72 31.24 -1.57 -8.53
C GLU A 72 32.19 -1.13 -9.64
N ASN A 73 33.48 -1.05 -9.34
CA ASN A 73 34.51 -0.64 -10.29
C ASN A 73 35.02 -1.79 -11.17
N LYS A 74 34.46 -3.00 -10.99
CA LYS A 74 34.86 -4.22 -11.71
C LYS A 74 36.36 -4.53 -11.63
N LEU A 75 37.02 -4.16 -10.53
CA LEU A 75 38.48 -4.32 -10.35
C LEU A 75 38.91 -5.79 -10.33
N TYR A 76 37.98 -6.71 -10.00
CA TYR A 76 38.19 -8.15 -10.08
C TYR A 76 38.61 -8.62 -11.49
N ARG A 77 38.25 -7.89 -12.56
CA ARG A 77 38.67 -8.19 -13.94
C ARG A 77 40.17 -8.08 -14.14
N ASN A 78 40.88 -7.32 -13.30
CA ASN A 78 42.34 -7.20 -13.33
C ASN A 78 43.05 -8.49 -12.88
N LEU A 79 42.30 -9.51 -12.45
CA LEU A 79 42.83 -10.85 -12.24
C LEU A 79 42.99 -11.63 -13.55
N LYS A 80 42.30 -11.24 -14.63
CA LYS A 80 42.32 -11.99 -15.90
C LYS A 80 43.75 -12.21 -16.40
N GLY A 81 44.10 -13.46 -16.71
CA GLY A 81 45.43 -13.86 -17.20
C GLY A 81 46.51 -13.97 -16.13
N LYS A 82 46.20 -13.70 -14.86
CA LYS A 82 47.10 -14.04 -13.74
C LYS A 82 46.94 -15.52 -13.37
N LYS A 83 47.97 -16.11 -12.77
CA LYS A 83 47.95 -17.51 -12.34
C LYS A 83 47.47 -17.66 -10.90
N SER A 84 46.59 -18.62 -10.68
CA SER A 84 46.18 -19.15 -9.39
C SER A 84 47.33 -19.89 -8.70
N PRO A 85 47.32 -20.07 -7.37
CA PRO A 85 48.24 -20.96 -6.66
C PRO A 85 48.31 -22.39 -7.24
N ASN A 86 47.22 -22.84 -7.87
CA ASN A 86 47.13 -24.17 -8.52
C ASN A 86 47.65 -24.16 -9.98
N GLY A 87 48.19 -23.04 -10.46
CA GLY A 87 48.77 -22.90 -11.80
C GLY A 87 47.77 -22.60 -12.93
N SER A 88 46.46 -22.66 -12.68
CA SER A 88 45.42 -22.26 -13.65
C SER A 88 45.37 -20.74 -13.83
N GLU A 89 44.97 -20.27 -15.01
CA GLU A 89 44.76 -18.84 -15.25
C GLU A 89 43.38 -18.38 -14.78
N PHE A 90 43.32 -17.20 -14.17
CA PHE A 90 42.06 -16.56 -13.81
C PHE A 90 41.37 -15.98 -15.04
N LEU A 91 40.05 -16.16 -15.12
CA LEU A 91 39.17 -15.59 -16.13
C LEU A 91 38.79 -14.12 -15.83
N GLY A 92 39.04 -13.66 -14.59
CA GLY A 92 38.72 -12.31 -14.12
C GLY A 92 37.26 -12.16 -13.74
N THR A 93 36.65 -13.19 -13.15
CA THR A 93 35.25 -13.16 -12.70
C THR A 93 35.11 -12.71 -11.24
N TRP A 94 33.90 -12.31 -10.85
CA TRP A 94 33.60 -11.99 -9.45
C TRP A 94 33.72 -13.23 -8.56
N ASP A 95 33.32 -14.39 -9.06
CA ASP A 95 33.39 -15.66 -8.34
C ASP A 95 34.83 -16.04 -8.01
N GLU A 96 35.74 -15.97 -8.98
CA GLU A 96 37.17 -16.24 -8.76
C GLU A 96 37.77 -15.29 -7.73
N PHE A 97 37.42 -14.01 -7.76
CA PHE A 97 37.89 -13.04 -6.78
C PHE A 97 37.41 -13.37 -5.36
N CYS A 98 36.14 -13.74 -5.20
CA CYS A 98 35.60 -14.21 -3.91
C CYS A 98 36.29 -15.49 -3.43
N HIS A 99 36.56 -16.43 -4.34
CA HIS A 99 37.24 -17.69 -4.04
C HIS A 99 38.68 -17.47 -3.55
N VAL A 100 39.42 -16.54 -4.17
CA VAL A 100 40.76 -16.12 -3.74
C VAL A 100 40.74 -15.54 -2.32
N LEU A 101 39.66 -14.83 -1.96
CA LEU A 101 39.44 -14.30 -0.61
C LEU A 101 38.87 -15.32 0.39
N GLY A 102 38.71 -16.59 -0.01
CA GLY A 102 38.18 -17.66 0.84
C GLY A 102 36.73 -17.47 1.25
N ILE A 103 35.92 -16.78 0.43
CA ILE A 103 34.48 -16.62 0.68
C ILE A 103 33.62 -17.02 -0.51
N SER A 104 32.40 -17.44 -0.20
CA SER A 104 31.38 -17.63 -1.23
C SER A 104 30.90 -16.29 -1.79
N VAL A 105 30.50 -16.31 -3.06
CA VAL A 105 29.84 -15.16 -3.71
C VAL A 105 28.59 -14.73 -2.96
N ASP A 106 27.78 -15.68 -2.51
CA ASP A 106 26.55 -15.39 -1.76
C ASP A 106 26.83 -14.59 -0.48
N LYS A 107 27.90 -14.94 0.25
CA LYS A 107 28.32 -14.20 1.44
C LYS A 107 28.79 -12.79 1.07
N ALA A 108 29.65 -12.67 0.04
CA ALA A 108 30.13 -11.38 -0.44
C ALA A 108 28.96 -10.45 -0.84
N ASP A 109 27.99 -11.00 -1.55
CA ASP A 109 26.85 -10.26 -2.07
C ASP A 109 25.87 -9.88 -0.97
N MET A 110 25.68 -10.75 0.03
CA MET A 110 24.88 -10.43 1.21
C MET A 110 25.52 -9.33 2.05
N ASP A 111 26.84 -9.38 2.24
CA ASP A 111 27.61 -8.35 2.95
C ASP A 111 27.51 -7.00 2.25
N ILE A 112 27.67 -6.96 0.93
CA ILE A 112 27.49 -5.74 0.11
C ILE A 112 26.05 -5.24 0.20
N ALA A 113 25.05 -6.13 0.14
CA ALA A 113 23.65 -5.74 0.23
C ALA A 113 23.29 -5.14 1.58
N ASN A 114 23.82 -5.68 2.68
CA ASN A 114 23.66 -5.11 4.02
C ASN A 114 24.32 -3.73 4.11
N LEU A 115 25.57 -3.61 3.62
CA LEU A 115 26.28 -2.33 3.61
C LEU A 115 25.51 -1.26 2.82
N ARG A 116 25.00 -1.57 1.64
CA ARG A 116 24.24 -0.61 0.82
C ARG A 116 22.90 -0.23 1.43
N ALA A 117 22.26 -1.13 2.17
CA ALA A 117 20.95 -0.89 2.76
C ALA A 117 21.03 -0.02 4.02
N PHE A 118 22.09 -0.15 4.83
CA PHE A 118 22.18 0.51 6.13
C PHE A 118 23.30 1.55 6.22
N GLY A 119 24.31 1.48 5.36
CA GLY A 119 25.54 2.26 5.48
C GLY A 119 26.53 1.64 6.46
N GLU A 120 27.78 2.12 6.43
CA GLU A 120 28.90 1.59 7.20
C GLU A 120 28.71 1.77 8.71
N GLU A 121 28.42 2.99 9.15
CA GLU A 121 28.25 3.35 10.57
C GLU A 121 27.11 2.58 11.25
N ALA A 122 25.94 2.52 10.60
CA ALA A 122 24.78 1.84 11.16
C ALA A 122 24.99 0.33 11.20
N LEU A 123 25.60 -0.25 10.15
CA LEU A 123 25.90 -1.68 10.10
C LEU A 123 26.92 -2.08 11.18
N GLU A 124 27.93 -1.25 11.42
CA GLU A 124 28.88 -1.45 12.51
C GLU A 124 28.20 -1.40 13.89
N SER A 125 27.35 -0.40 14.12
CA SER A 125 26.60 -0.31 15.38
C SER A 125 25.66 -1.50 15.57
N MET A 126 24.92 -1.89 14.52
CA MET A 126 24.07 -3.09 14.53
C MET A 126 24.88 -4.36 14.84
N SER A 127 26.06 -4.52 14.24
CA SER A 127 26.95 -5.64 14.54
C SER A 127 27.41 -5.63 16.01
N ARG A 128 27.81 -4.46 16.53
CA ARG A 128 28.24 -4.28 17.92
C ARG A 128 27.12 -4.59 18.92
N MET A 129 25.88 -4.28 18.57
CA MET A 129 24.69 -4.65 19.33
C MET A 129 24.33 -6.14 19.20
N GLY A 130 25.06 -6.91 18.39
CA GLY A 130 24.79 -8.32 18.14
C GLY A 130 23.53 -8.56 17.31
N ILE A 131 23.20 -7.65 16.39
CA ILE A 131 22.19 -7.87 15.36
C ILE A 131 22.79 -8.80 14.29
N GLY A 132 22.18 -9.97 14.11
CA GLY A 132 22.66 -10.99 13.19
C GLY A 132 22.17 -10.81 11.75
N TYR A 133 22.66 -11.68 10.86
CA TYR A 133 22.21 -11.69 9.46
C TYR A 133 20.73 -11.99 9.29
N ARG A 134 20.10 -12.68 10.25
CA ARG A 134 18.67 -13.01 10.16
C ARG A 134 17.83 -11.75 10.29
N GLU A 135 18.14 -10.93 11.28
CA GLU A 135 17.51 -9.65 11.57
C GLU A 135 17.80 -8.68 10.43
N LEU A 136 19.06 -8.52 10.01
CA LEU A 136 19.45 -7.67 8.87
C LEU A 136 18.70 -8.04 7.58
N ARG A 137 18.46 -9.34 7.33
CA ARG A 137 17.66 -9.79 6.17
C ARG A 137 16.21 -9.33 6.26
N GLN A 138 15.62 -9.29 7.46
CA GLN A 138 14.26 -8.79 7.65
C GLN A 138 14.21 -7.27 7.47
N PHE A 139 15.14 -6.55 8.09
CA PHE A 139 15.22 -5.09 8.00
C PHE A 139 15.42 -4.63 6.54
N ARG A 140 16.20 -5.38 5.74
CA ARG A 140 16.38 -5.08 4.31
C ARG A 140 15.11 -5.19 3.46
N ARG A 141 14.08 -5.91 3.93
CA ARG A 141 12.81 -6.07 3.22
C ARG A 141 11.85 -4.91 3.46
N LEU A 142 12.15 -4.05 4.42
CA LEU A 142 11.34 -2.87 4.71
C LEU A 142 11.45 -1.83 3.59
N PRO A 143 10.47 -0.92 3.45
CA PRO A 143 10.57 0.28 2.62
C PRO A 143 11.75 1.17 3.02
N GLU A 144 12.24 2.01 2.11
CA GLU A 144 13.39 2.90 2.35
C GLU A 144 13.16 3.86 3.52
N ASP A 145 11.96 4.43 3.66
CA ASP A 145 11.63 5.33 4.78
C ASP A 145 11.77 4.62 6.14
N GLN A 146 11.33 3.37 6.22
CA GLN A 146 11.44 2.56 7.45
C GLN A 146 12.89 2.14 7.74
N LYS A 147 13.68 1.84 6.69
CA LYS A 147 15.12 1.58 6.86
C LYS A 147 15.84 2.83 7.40
N SER A 148 15.48 4.02 6.93
CA SER A 148 16.10 5.26 7.39
C SER A 148 15.88 5.50 8.88
N ALA A 149 14.67 5.26 9.37
CA ALA A 149 14.36 5.31 10.80
C ALA A 149 15.16 4.28 11.61
N LEU A 150 15.30 3.04 11.11
CA LEU A 150 16.13 2.02 11.76
C LEU A 150 17.62 2.39 11.78
N ILE A 151 18.11 3.08 10.75
CA ILE A 151 19.49 3.57 10.68
C ILE A 151 19.74 4.62 11.76
N GLU A 152 18.81 5.54 11.99
CA GLU A 152 18.92 6.56 13.04
C GLU A 152 18.99 5.92 14.43
N VAL A 153 18.03 5.05 14.77
CA VAL A 153 18.04 4.34 16.07
C VAL A 153 19.27 3.45 16.22
N ALA A 154 19.77 2.86 15.13
CA ALA A 154 20.99 2.07 15.20
C ALA A 154 22.21 2.89 15.63
N LYS A 155 22.28 4.17 15.26
CA LYS A 155 23.40 5.04 15.66
C LYS A 155 23.40 5.33 17.16
N ASP A 156 22.22 5.39 17.77
CA ASP A 156 22.07 5.59 19.21
C ASP A 156 22.55 4.38 20.03
N GLY A 157 22.64 3.20 19.41
CA GLY A 157 23.25 2.01 20.02
C GLY A 157 22.34 1.25 20.99
N ASP A 158 21.04 1.55 20.99
CA ASP A 158 20.05 0.83 21.79
C ASP A 158 19.48 -0.36 21.00
N LYS A 159 19.91 -1.57 21.37
CA LYS A 159 19.44 -2.82 20.74
C LYS A 159 17.96 -3.04 20.96
N THR A 160 17.45 -2.75 22.16
CA THR A 160 16.06 -3.02 22.53
C THR A 160 15.11 -2.12 21.75
N ALA A 161 15.40 -0.82 21.70
CA ALA A 161 14.62 0.13 20.93
C ALA A 161 14.63 -0.20 19.42
N LEU A 162 15.78 -0.61 18.89
CA LEU A 162 15.90 -1.01 17.48
C LEU A 162 15.02 -2.23 17.14
N LEU A 163 15.02 -3.25 18.01
CA LEU A 163 14.22 -4.45 17.79
C LEU A 163 12.73 -4.17 17.90
N GLU A 164 12.30 -3.39 18.90
CA GLU A 164 10.90 -3.01 19.06
C GLU A 164 10.38 -2.21 17.86
N LEU A 165 11.14 -1.21 17.41
CA LEU A 165 10.78 -0.41 16.23
C LEU A 165 10.69 -1.27 14.97
N ALA A 166 11.65 -2.18 14.78
CA ALA A 166 11.64 -3.07 13.63
C ALA A 166 10.44 -4.03 13.66
N GLU A 167 10.10 -4.58 14.83
CA GLU A 167 8.94 -5.46 14.99
C GLU A 167 7.63 -4.73 14.69
N GLU A 168 7.46 -3.51 15.18
CA GLU A 168 6.29 -2.68 14.88
C GLU A 168 6.18 -2.38 13.38
N MET A 169 7.28 -1.95 12.75
CA MET A 169 7.32 -1.65 11.30
C MET A 169 7.03 -2.88 10.44
N ILE A 170 7.61 -4.03 10.79
CA ILE A 170 7.36 -5.29 10.09
C ILE A 170 5.88 -5.66 10.22
N ALA A 171 5.32 -5.62 11.42
CA ALA A 171 3.91 -5.96 11.67
C ALA A 171 2.96 -5.06 10.88
N LYS A 172 3.20 -3.75 10.91
CA LYS A 172 2.42 -2.77 10.15
C LYS A 172 2.50 -3.02 8.64
N HIS A 173 3.71 -3.21 8.12
CA HIS A 173 3.92 -3.46 6.70
C HIS A 173 3.33 -4.80 6.24
N THR A 174 3.37 -5.85 7.07
CA THR A 174 2.70 -7.12 6.75
C THR A 174 1.19 -6.95 6.67
N LYS A 175 0.60 -6.19 7.59
CA LYS A 175 -0.84 -5.91 7.60
C LYS A 175 -1.26 -5.09 6.39
N GLU A 176 -0.57 -3.98 6.11
CA GLU A 176 -0.83 -3.13 4.93
C GLU A 176 -0.73 -3.93 3.63
N LYS A 177 0.22 -4.87 3.54
CA LYS A 177 0.37 -5.73 2.36
C LYS A 177 -0.76 -6.75 2.23
N GLU A 178 -1.31 -7.24 3.32
CA GLU A 178 -2.48 -8.11 3.32
C GLU A 178 -3.73 -7.34 2.92
N ASP A 179 -3.96 -6.16 3.51
CA ASP A 179 -5.09 -5.28 3.19
C ASP A 179 -5.06 -4.87 1.69
N LEU A 180 -3.88 -4.48 1.17
CA LEU A 180 -3.72 -4.15 -0.25
C LEU A 180 -3.96 -5.36 -1.17
N LYS A 181 -3.63 -6.58 -0.73
CA LYS A 181 -3.92 -7.79 -1.52
C LYS A 181 -5.42 -8.06 -1.57
N THR A 182 -6.12 -7.90 -0.44
CA THR A 182 -7.58 -8.08 -0.39
C THR A 182 -8.28 -7.03 -1.24
N ASP A 183 -7.86 -5.78 -1.17
CA ASP A 183 -8.43 -4.70 -1.99
C ASP A 183 -8.21 -4.93 -3.48
N LEU A 184 -7.02 -5.42 -3.86
CA LEU A 184 -6.70 -5.76 -5.24
C LEU A 184 -7.57 -6.92 -5.73
N GLU A 185 -7.79 -7.94 -4.90
CA GLU A 185 -8.66 -9.06 -5.23
C GLU A 185 -10.13 -8.62 -5.41
N ILE A 186 -10.65 -7.81 -4.48
CA ILE A 186 -12.00 -7.22 -4.57
C ILE A 186 -12.12 -6.38 -5.86
N SER A 187 -11.13 -5.54 -6.15
CA SER A 187 -11.10 -4.71 -7.36
C SER A 187 -11.11 -5.56 -8.64
N ARG A 188 -10.35 -6.66 -8.67
CA ARG A 188 -10.36 -7.60 -9.80
C ARG A 188 -11.71 -8.28 -9.98
N GLN A 189 -12.35 -8.70 -8.89
CA GLN A 189 -13.68 -9.32 -8.94
C GLN A 189 -14.72 -8.31 -9.45
N SER A 190 -14.74 -7.09 -8.90
CA SER A 190 -15.64 -6.03 -9.37
C SER A 190 -15.42 -5.67 -10.84
N LEU A 191 -14.18 -5.64 -11.31
CA LEU A 191 -13.87 -5.40 -12.72
C LEU A 191 -14.40 -6.54 -13.61
N ALA A 192 -14.25 -7.79 -13.18
CA ALA A 192 -14.80 -8.94 -13.90
C ALA A 192 -16.34 -8.89 -13.98
N GLU A 193 -17.01 -8.55 -12.87
CA GLU A 193 -18.47 -8.38 -12.82
C GLU A 193 -18.92 -7.27 -13.77
N LYS A 194 -18.31 -6.09 -13.71
CA LYS A 194 -18.64 -4.98 -14.62
C LYS A 194 -18.39 -5.33 -16.08
N LYS A 195 -17.35 -6.11 -16.38
CA LYS A 195 -17.07 -6.56 -17.75
C LYS A 195 -18.18 -7.50 -18.25
N ASN A 196 -18.68 -8.39 -17.40
CA ASN A 196 -19.80 -9.26 -17.75
C ASN A 196 -21.08 -8.46 -17.97
N GLU A 197 -21.36 -7.47 -17.13
CA GLU A 197 -22.52 -6.56 -17.30
C GLU A 197 -22.44 -5.77 -18.61
N ILE A 198 -21.27 -5.22 -18.95
CA ILE A 198 -21.03 -4.54 -20.23
C ILE A 198 -21.27 -5.48 -21.41
N ASN A 199 -20.83 -6.74 -21.33
CA ASN A 199 -21.07 -7.71 -22.40
C ASN A 199 -22.56 -8.02 -22.55
N ALA A 200 -23.28 -8.23 -21.44
CA ALA A 200 -24.73 -8.45 -21.48
C ALA A 200 -25.49 -7.25 -22.08
N LEU A 201 -25.09 -6.02 -21.74
CA LEU A 201 -25.66 -4.81 -22.32
C LEU A 201 -25.35 -4.69 -23.83
N LYS A 202 -24.16 -5.08 -24.27
CA LYS A 202 -23.82 -5.13 -25.71
C LYS A 202 -24.66 -6.15 -26.45
N ASP A 203 -24.81 -7.35 -25.90
CA ASP A 203 -25.63 -8.41 -26.51
C ASP A 203 -27.10 -7.95 -26.65
N HIS A 204 -27.65 -7.31 -25.61
CA HIS A 204 -28.98 -6.69 -25.67
C HIS A 204 -29.09 -5.58 -26.71
N ALA A 205 -28.08 -4.71 -26.83
CA ALA A 205 -28.06 -3.65 -27.82
C ALA A 205 -28.03 -4.21 -29.25
N ASP A 206 -27.25 -5.27 -29.49
CA ASP A 206 -27.18 -5.93 -30.78
C ASP A 206 -28.47 -6.69 -31.12
N GLU A 207 -29.13 -7.30 -30.13
CA GLU A 207 -30.46 -7.90 -30.30
C GLU A 207 -31.52 -6.86 -30.69
N LEU A 208 -31.53 -5.70 -30.03
CA LEU A 208 -32.44 -4.59 -30.34
C LEU A 208 -32.20 -4.05 -31.75
N LYS A 209 -30.93 -3.87 -32.16
CA LYS A 209 -30.58 -3.50 -33.54
C LYS A 209 -31.08 -4.53 -34.54
N ALA A 210 -30.89 -5.83 -34.28
CA ALA A 210 -31.37 -6.88 -35.17
C ALA A 210 -32.90 -6.87 -35.32
N LYS A 211 -33.64 -6.64 -34.22
CA LYS A 211 -35.11 -6.49 -34.23
C LYS A 211 -35.56 -5.25 -35.00
N LEU A 212 -34.83 -4.15 -34.90
CA LEU A 212 -35.09 -2.93 -35.66
C LEU A 212 -34.91 -3.17 -37.17
N THR A 213 -33.75 -3.73 -37.56
CA THR A 213 -33.45 -4.06 -38.96
C THR A 213 -34.49 -5.01 -39.55
N ARG A 214 -34.89 -6.05 -38.81
CA ARG A 214 -35.90 -7.00 -39.27
C ARG A 214 -37.24 -6.32 -39.54
N ARG A 215 -37.72 -5.48 -38.62
CA ARG A 215 -38.98 -4.73 -38.80
C ARG A 215 -38.92 -3.80 -40.02
N SER A 216 -37.82 -3.07 -40.18
CA SER A 216 -37.60 -2.18 -41.33
C SER A 216 -37.65 -2.90 -42.69
N THR A 217 -37.31 -4.19 -42.76
CA THR A 217 -37.29 -4.95 -44.03
C THR A 217 -38.58 -5.68 -44.41
N THR A 218 -39.55 -5.83 -43.50
CA THR A 218 -40.73 -6.70 -43.72
C THR A 218 -42.09 -6.02 -43.73
N GLU A 219 -42.16 -4.72 -43.44
CA GLU A 219 -43.44 -4.00 -43.30
C GLU A 219 -43.88 -3.33 -44.62
N THR A 220 -45.19 -3.33 -44.87
CA THR A 220 -45.79 -2.46 -45.90
C THR A 220 -45.56 -0.98 -45.53
N PRO A 221 -45.55 -0.03 -46.48
CA PRO A 221 -45.26 1.38 -46.17
C PRO A 221 -46.09 1.98 -45.02
N ASP A 222 -47.36 1.59 -44.90
CA ASP A 222 -48.25 2.01 -43.80
C ASP A 222 -47.91 1.37 -42.45
N GLU A 223 -47.51 0.09 -42.44
CA GLU A 223 -47.09 -0.60 -41.21
C GLU A 223 -45.74 -0.06 -40.71
N ALA A 224 -44.83 0.23 -41.63
CA ALA A 224 -43.55 0.87 -41.34
C ALA A 224 -43.75 2.27 -40.74
N GLY A 225 -44.70 3.06 -41.28
CA GLY A 225 -45.08 4.36 -40.74
C GLY A 225 -45.58 4.27 -39.30
N ARG A 226 -46.55 3.39 -39.02
CA ARG A 226 -47.08 3.20 -37.65
C ARG A 226 -46.03 2.70 -36.66
N ALA A 227 -45.10 1.85 -37.09
CA ALA A 227 -44.00 1.39 -36.25
C ALA A 227 -43.04 2.54 -35.89
N LEU A 228 -42.69 3.38 -36.86
CA LEU A 228 -41.89 4.59 -36.66
C LEU A 228 -42.57 5.58 -35.71
N GLU A 229 -43.88 5.82 -35.87
CA GLU A 229 -44.65 6.68 -34.95
C GLU A 229 -44.62 6.15 -33.52
N THR A 230 -44.79 4.83 -33.34
CA THR A 230 -44.74 4.18 -32.02
C THR A 230 -43.36 4.32 -31.39
N GLU A 231 -42.30 4.13 -32.17
CA GLU A 231 -40.91 4.24 -31.72
C GLU A 231 -40.55 5.68 -31.32
N VAL A 232 -40.86 6.67 -32.19
CA VAL A 232 -40.66 8.09 -31.90
C VAL A 232 -41.49 8.54 -30.69
N THR A 233 -42.70 8.01 -30.52
CA THR A 233 -43.52 8.25 -29.32
C THR A 233 -42.86 7.69 -28.06
N GLY A 234 -42.22 6.51 -28.15
CA GLY A 234 -41.42 5.94 -27.07
C GLY A 234 -40.22 6.83 -26.70
N PHE A 235 -39.46 7.30 -27.69
CA PHE A 235 -38.36 8.24 -27.48
C PHE A 235 -38.83 9.56 -26.84
N LYS A 236 -39.94 10.13 -27.33
CA LYS A 236 -40.57 11.33 -26.74
C LYS A 236 -40.89 11.13 -25.26
N ASN A 237 -41.46 9.97 -24.88
CA ASN A 237 -41.73 9.68 -23.47
C ASN A 237 -40.44 9.59 -22.64
N GLY A 238 -39.36 9.04 -23.20
CA GLY A 238 -38.04 9.04 -22.56
C GLY A 238 -37.47 10.45 -22.35
N VAL A 239 -37.58 11.33 -23.36
CA VAL A 239 -37.20 12.75 -23.26
C VAL A 239 -38.02 13.46 -22.19
N LEU A 240 -39.34 13.24 -22.13
CA LEU A 240 -40.20 13.82 -21.08
C LEU A 240 -39.77 13.36 -19.69
N SER A 241 -39.42 12.07 -19.52
CA SER A 241 -38.89 11.58 -18.25
C SER A 241 -37.58 12.27 -17.86
N ALA A 242 -36.66 12.43 -18.82
CA ALA A 242 -35.40 13.14 -18.57
C ALA A 242 -35.62 14.62 -18.23
N LEU A 243 -36.64 15.26 -18.80
CA LEU A 243 -37.03 16.63 -18.44
C LEU A 243 -37.60 16.73 -17.02
N VAL A 244 -38.30 15.69 -16.53
CA VAL A 244 -38.75 15.62 -15.13
C VAL A 244 -37.54 15.55 -14.19
N ASP A 245 -36.55 14.70 -14.48
CA ASP A 245 -35.31 14.62 -13.70
C ASP A 245 -34.53 15.93 -13.73
N PHE A 246 -34.43 16.56 -14.91
CA PHE A 246 -33.85 17.89 -15.06
C PHE A 246 -34.58 18.94 -14.21
N GLY A 247 -35.91 18.90 -14.15
CA GLY A 247 -36.72 19.74 -13.27
C GLY A 247 -36.37 19.58 -11.79
N SER A 248 -36.06 18.37 -11.33
CA SER A 248 -35.57 18.14 -9.97
C SER A 248 -34.22 18.82 -9.69
N GLY A 249 -33.36 18.90 -10.70
CA GLY A 249 -32.09 19.64 -10.63
C GLY A 249 -32.30 21.15 -10.51
N ILE A 250 -33.25 21.71 -11.27
CA ILE A 250 -33.67 23.11 -11.14
C ILE A 250 -34.23 23.37 -9.72
N GLU A 251 -35.06 22.47 -9.19
CA GLU A 251 -35.59 22.59 -7.84
C GLU A 251 -34.48 22.56 -6.78
N ALA A 252 -33.44 21.74 -6.95
CA ALA A 252 -32.28 21.71 -6.07
C ALA A 252 -31.50 23.04 -6.09
N LEU A 253 -31.35 23.66 -7.27
CA LEU A 253 -30.74 24.99 -7.40
C LEU A 253 -31.60 26.09 -6.77
N ALA A 254 -32.93 26.00 -6.88
CA ALA A 254 -33.85 26.91 -6.21
C ALA A 254 -33.73 26.79 -4.68
N LYS A 255 -33.77 25.57 -4.12
CA LYS A 255 -33.55 25.31 -2.69
C LYS A 255 -32.19 25.78 -2.20
N HIS A 256 -31.14 25.61 -3.01
CA HIS A 256 -29.82 26.15 -2.69
C HIS A 256 -29.82 27.68 -2.62
N THR A 257 -30.52 28.34 -3.54
CA THR A 257 -30.71 29.79 -3.56
C THR A 257 -31.39 30.25 -2.27
N GLU A 258 -32.47 29.60 -1.87
CA GLU A 258 -33.19 29.89 -0.62
C GLU A 258 -32.31 29.73 0.63
N ARG A 259 -31.50 28.67 0.68
CA ARG A 259 -30.64 28.37 1.84
C ARG A 259 -29.44 29.30 1.98
N THR A 260 -28.86 29.74 0.86
CA THR A 260 -27.54 30.41 0.86
C THR A 260 -27.60 31.88 0.42
N GLY A 261 -28.72 32.33 -0.15
CA GLY A 261 -28.86 33.64 -0.77
C GLY A 261 -28.13 33.80 -2.11
N ILE A 262 -27.42 32.77 -2.60
CA ILE A 262 -26.73 32.80 -3.88
C ILE A 262 -27.74 32.49 -4.99
N SER A 263 -28.04 33.49 -5.84
CA SER A 263 -29.00 33.34 -6.94
C SER A 263 -28.46 32.54 -8.11
N HIS A 264 -29.20 31.51 -8.51
CA HIS A 264 -28.93 30.69 -9.70
C HIS A 264 -29.87 30.97 -10.87
N ILE A 265 -30.67 32.04 -10.80
CA ILE A 265 -31.76 32.30 -11.76
C ILE A 265 -31.30 32.37 -13.21
N HIS A 266 -30.15 32.99 -13.47
CA HIS A 266 -29.61 33.11 -14.81
C HIS A 266 -29.16 31.75 -15.37
N VAL A 267 -28.61 30.88 -14.52
CA VAL A 267 -28.19 29.52 -14.92
C VAL A 267 -29.41 28.66 -15.23
N MET A 268 -30.44 28.71 -14.37
CA MET A 268 -31.69 27.97 -14.59
C MET A 268 -32.38 28.41 -15.90
N ALA A 269 -32.45 29.71 -16.16
CA ALA A 269 -32.99 30.26 -17.41
C ALA A 269 -32.17 29.80 -18.63
N GLY A 270 -30.85 29.96 -18.60
CA GLY A 270 -30.00 29.57 -19.74
C GLY A 270 -30.04 28.08 -20.09
N LEU A 271 -30.24 27.20 -19.10
CA LEU A 271 -30.41 25.77 -19.33
C LEU A 271 -31.75 25.46 -20.03
N LEU A 272 -32.82 26.19 -19.68
CA LEU A 272 -34.12 26.07 -20.35
C LEU A 272 -34.07 26.66 -21.77
N ASP A 273 -33.49 27.85 -21.93
CA ASP A 273 -33.33 28.51 -23.23
C ASP A 273 -32.61 27.60 -24.25
N SER A 274 -31.60 26.85 -23.80
CA SER A 274 -30.87 25.90 -24.65
C SER A 274 -31.74 24.75 -25.14
N ILE A 275 -32.62 24.23 -24.28
CA ILE A 275 -33.56 23.16 -24.64
C ILE A 275 -34.61 23.70 -25.60
N GLU A 276 -35.15 24.90 -25.32
CA GLU A 276 -36.13 25.56 -26.19
C GLU A 276 -35.57 25.86 -27.58
N ALA A 277 -34.34 26.37 -27.67
CA ALA A 277 -33.67 26.64 -28.93
C ALA A 277 -33.56 25.39 -29.81
N TYR A 278 -33.23 24.24 -29.22
CA TYR A 278 -33.14 22.98 -29.95
C TYR A 278 -34.53 22.49 -30.43
N VAL A 279 -35.57 22.66 -29.62
CA VAL A 279 -36.95 22.34 -30.04
C VAL A 279 -37.39 23.22 -31.20
N VAL A 280 -37.05 24.51 -31.18
CA VAL A 280 -37.33 25.45 -32.29
C VAL A 280 -36.57 25.06 -33.55
N GLU A 281 -35.29 24.71 -33.43
CA GLU A 281 -34.47 24.24 -34.56
C GLU A 281 -35.07 22.98 -35.19
N LEU A 282 -35.49 21.99 -34.38
CA LEU A 282 -36.17 20.80 -34.88
C LEU A 282 -37.46 21.14 -35.63
N ARG A 283 -38.27 22.07 -35.11
CA ARG A 283 -39.49 22.51 -35.82
C ARG A 283 -39.17 23.12 -37.17
N GLN A 284 -38.17 24.00 -37.23
CA GLN A 284 -37.75 24.64 -38.48
C GLN A 284 -37.20 23.63 -39.48
N GLN A 285 -36.40 22.67 -39.02
CA GLN A 285 -35.81 21.64 -39.87
C GLN A 285 -36.87 20.80 -40.60
N PHE A 286 -38.00 20.54 -39.96
CA PHE A 286 -39.07 19.70 -40.48
C PHE A 286 -40.31 20.50 -40.94
N ASP A 287 -40.20 21.84 -41.03
CA ASP A 287 -41.28 22.75 -41.40
C ASP A 287 -42.58 22.51 -40.59
N LEU A 288 -42.41 22.25 -39.28
CA LEU A 288 -43.49 21.92 -38.37
C LEU A 288 -44.13 23.19 -37.78
N PRO A 289 -45.46 23.19 -37.57
CA PRO A 289 -46.15 24.33 -36.98
C PRO A 289 -45.72 24.55 -35.53
N GLU A 290 -45.72 25.82 -35.10
CA GLU A 290 -45.32 26.23 -33.75
C GLU A 290 -46.31 25.76 -32.68
N PHE A 291 -47.59 25.65 -33.06
CA PHE A 291 -48.65 25.06 -32.26
C PHE A 291 -49.56 24.21 -33.17
N ARG A 292 -50.08 23.11 -32.63
CA ARG A 292 -51.16 22.37 -33.30
C ARG A 292 -52.45 23.12 -32.99
N GLU A 293 -53.12 23.67 -34.00
CA GLU A 293 -54.55 23.97 -33.87
C GLU A 293 -55.24 22.64 -33.57
N VAL A 294 -55.73 22.47 -32.34
CA VAL A 294 -56.69 21.39 -32.08
C VAL A 294 -57.99 21.86 -32.71
N ASP A 295 -58.08 21.71 -34.03
CA ASP A 295 -59.34 21.93 -34.74
C ASP A 295 -60.32 20.90 -34.19
N GLY A 296 -61.46 21.41 -33.71
CA GLY A 296 -62.36 20.67 -32.85
C GLY A 296 -62.81 19.37 -33.49
N VAL A 297 -62.73 18.31 -32.68
CA VAL A 297 -63.42 17.03 -32.88
C VAL A 297 -62.88 16.20 -34.05
N ASP A 298 -62.29 15.04 -33.72
CA ASP A 298 -61.81 14.05 -34.71
C ASP A 298 -62.90 13.75 -35.77
N GLU A 299 -62.50 13.50 -37.02
CA GLU A 299 -63.43 13.22 -38.14
C GLU A 299 -64.43 12.09 -37.82
N TRP A 300 -64.03 11.04 -37.09
CA TRP A 300 -64.93 9.95 -36.69
C TRP A 300 -66.02 10.40 -35.72
N VAL A 301 -65.77 11.45 -34.93
CA VAL A 301 -66.75 12.06 -34.02
C VAL A 301 -67.66 13.03 -34.79
N LYS A 302 -67.16 13.70 -35.85
CA LYS A 302 -68.00 14.48 -36.78
C LYS A 302 -68.96 13.56 -37.55
N GLU A 303 -68.48 12.43 -38.08
CA GLU A 303 -69.33 11.41 -38.72
C GLU A 303 -70.36 10.80 -37.77
N ALA A 304 -69.99 10.55 -36.51
CA ALA A 304 -70.93 10.04 -35.50
C ALA A 304 -72.04 11.05 -35.14
N LEU A 305 -71.75 12.36 -35.22
CA LEU A 305 -72.72 13.43 -34.96
C LEU A 305 -73.63 13.69 -36.19
N GLU A 306 -73.10 13.61 -37.40
CA GLU A 306 -73.86 13.78 -38.65
C GLU A 306 -74.72 12.55 -39.03
N GLY A 307 -74.26 11.35 -38.65
CA GLY A 307 -75.01 10.10 -38.80
C GLY A 307 -76.23 10.00 -37.88
N ASN A 308 -76.26 10.74 -36.77
CA ASN A 308 -77.33 10.69 -35.78
C ASN A 308 -78.45 11.73 -36.01
N THR A 309 -78.26 12.67 -36.94
CA THR A 309 -79.27 13.68 -37.30
C THR A 309 -80.14 13.28 -38.50
N SER A 310 -79.87 12.13 -39.13
CA SER A 310 -80.54 11.68 -40.34
C SER A 310 -81.61 10.59 -40.12
N THR A 311 -81.85 10.17 -38.88
CA THR A 311 -82.73 9.02 -38.54
C THR A 311 -83.89 9.34 -37.60
N GLU A 312 -84.17 10.61 -37.29
CA GLU A 312 -85.34 11.03 -36.50
C GLU A 312 -86.20 12.10 -37.21
N THR A 313 -86.79 11.75 -38.36
CA THR A 313 -88.05 12.40 -38.80
C THR A 313 -89.00 11.36 -39.40
N GLY A 314 -89.74 10.71 -38.50
CA GLY A 314 -91.18 10.47 -38.60
C GLY A 314 -91.75 9.77 -39.83
N GLU A 315 -92.06 8.49 -39.69
CA GLU A 315 -93.32 7.95 -40.22
C GLU A 315 -93.82 6.80 -39.31
N THR A 316 -94.95 7.05 -38.63
CA THR A 316 -95.78 6.05 -37.94
C THR A 316 -97.20 6.61 -37.86
N PRO A 317 -98.23 5.75 -37.81
CA PRO A 317 -98.93 5.27 -39.00
C PRO A 317 -100.40 5.75 -39.03
N LEU A 318 -101.01 5.74 -40.22
CA LEU A 318 -102.45 5.47 -40.46
C LEU A 318 -102.69 5.21 -41.96
#